data_AF-A0A7X6P6I1-F1
#
_entry.id   AF-A0A7X6P6I1-F1
#
_cell.length_a   1.000
_cell.length_b   1.000
_cell.length_c   1.000
_cell.angle_alpha   90.00
_cell.angle_beta   90.00
_cell.angle_gamma   90.00
#
_symmetry.space_group_name_H-M   'P 1'
#
loop_
_entity.id
_entity.type
_entity.pdbx_description
1 polymer ?
#
loop_
_entity_poly.entity_id
_entity_poly.type
_entity_poly.pdbx_seq_one_letter_code
_entity_poly.pdbx_strand_id
1 'polypeptide(L)'
;YTLAVEKIKPRQRQQQFGNVSKWNTGLKSEDLSSVPFAHLTGYAFFNKLFFHRHKKFFGKKILIRVCIVAGILIGMLILLLLTDLDLNEMTESKQTTLLPMCFFLSYMISLGRPATGAMFANCDVAMLNYPFYRTPSVVIRNFYLRLKTILLYNAPAFALISLLPILSDILRPLFNGSSADEIAWIMIVPYFVTVAMMWVFFSFHDLFIYYIIQPYTSDLGTKSKLFSVIQMVVYMLSYMNMQLRDLNVVIYMSVIIVSTLLYFVIGLLCINKFCPKTFRLK
;
A
#
# COMPACT_ATOMS: atom_id res chain seq x y z
N TYR A 1 -5.69 -6.43 29.79
CA TYR A 1 -5.43 -5.47 28.70
C TYR A 1 -4.42 -4.37 29.11
N THR A 2 -3.44 -4.67 29.98
CA THR A 2 -2.63 -3.60 30.61
C THR A 2 -1.20 -4.01 30.99
N LEU A 3 -0.60 -5.01 30.33
CA LEU A 3 0.73 -5.51 30.77
C LEU A 3 1.89 -5.25 29.81
N ALA A 4 1.63 -4.85 28.56
CA ALA A 4 2.71 -4.52 27.60
C ALA A 4 2.93 -3.00 27.41
N VAL A 5 1.99 -2.15 27.87
CA VAL A 5 2.00 -0.70 27.60
C VAL A 5 2.75 0.10 28.69
N GLU A 6 3.00 -0.52 29.84
CA GLU A 6 3.52 0.17 31.02
C GLU A 6 5.04 0.47 30.94
N LYS A 7 5.76 -0.19 30.02
CA LYS A 7 7.22 -0.03 29.88
C LYS A 7 7.68 1.11 28.94
N ILE A 8 6.77 1.92 28.39
CA ILE A 8 7.12 2.97 27.41
C ILE A 8 7.18 4.34 28.08
N LYS A 9 8.32 5.04 27.98
CA LYS A 9 8.49 6.42 28.47
C LYS A 9 7.45 7.38 27.83
N PRO A 10 6.82 8.29 28.61
CA PRO A 10 5.64 9.05 28.19
C PRO A 10 5.86 9.95 26.96
N ARG A 11 7.06 10.49 26.74
CA ARG A 11 7.39 11.32 25.56
C ARG A 11 7.45 10.53 24.25
N GLN A 12 8.00 9.31 24.25
CA GLN A 12 8.04 8.45 23.06
C GLN A 12 6.63 7.93 22.69
N ARG A 13 5.79 7.71 23.70
CA ARG A 13 4.36 7.39 23.57
C ARG A 13 3.60 8.42 22.72
N GLN A 14 3.89 9.71 22.91
CA GLN A 14 3.16 10.80 22.28
C GLN A 14 3.63 11.09 20.84
N GLN A 15 4.94 10.97 20.57
CA GLN A 15 5.51 11.16 19.23
C GLN A 15 5.16 10.03 18.25
N GLN A 16 5.07 8.77 18.69
CA GLN A 16 4.79 7.63 17.79
C GLN A 16 3.29 7.31 17.63
N PHE A 17 2.45 7.58 18.63
CA PHE A 17 1.05 7.14 18.65
C PHE A 17 0.02 8.27 18.80
N GLY A 18 0.45 9.53 18.88
CA GLY A 18 -0.42 10.62 19.32
C GLY A 18 -0.96 10.35 20.74
N ASN A 19 -1.86 11.20 21.24
CA ASN A 19 -2.35 11.11 22.61
C ASN A 19 -3.03 9.74 22.88
N VAL A 20 -2.32 8.83 23.57
CA VAL A 20 -2.75 7.45 23.87
C VAL A 20 -4.05 7.42 24.71
N SER A 21 -4.35 8.51 25.44
CA SER A 21 -5.60 8.68 26.19
C SER A 21 -6.86 8.68 25.33
N LYS A 22 -6.79 9.00 24.03
CA LYS A 22 -7.93 8.93 23.10
C LYS A 22 -8.29 7.51 22.64
N TRP A 23 -7.45 6.52 22.93
CA TRP A 23 -7.61 5.15 22.43
C TRP A 23 -8.30 4.20 23.42
N ASN A 24 -8.60 4.70 24.63
CA ASN A 24 -9.31 4.00 25.72
C ASN A 24 -10.82 4.27 25.73
N THR A 25 -11.44 4.55 24.58
CA THR A 25 -12.90 4.40 24.48
C THR A 25 -13.18 2.91 24.30
N GLY A 26 -13.42 2.23 25.43
CA GLY A 26 -13.86 0.84 25.41
C GLY A 26 -15.13 0.70 24.57
N LEU A 27 -15.15 -0.26 23.66
CA LEU A 27 -16.39 -0.69 23.00
C LEU A 27 -17.30 -1.23 24.09
N LYS A 28 -18.48 -0.64 24.25
CA LYS A 28 -19.51 -1.19 25.13
C LYS A 28 -20.05 -2.46 24.50
N SER A 29 -20.51 -3.42 25.30
CA SER A 29 -21.13 -4.66 24.81
C SER A 29 -22.30 -4.40 23.86
N GLU A 30 -22.97 -3.26 24.00
CA GLU A 30 -24.04 -2.78 23.11
C GLU A 30 -23.55 -2.40 21.70
N ASP A 31 -22.26 -2.09 21.50
CA ASP A 31 -21.67 -1.83 20.18
C ASP A 31 -21.35 -3.14 19.42
N LEU A 32 -21.35 -4.31 20.09
CA LEU A 32 -21.08 -5.61 19.46
C LEU A 32 -22.32 -6.24 18.81
N SER A 33 -23.53 -5.92 19.28
CA SER A 33 -24.78 -6.46 18.72
C SER A 33 -25.18 -5.81 17.40
N SER A 34 -24.58 -4.66 17.05
CA SER A 34 -24.84 -3.90 15.82
C SER A 34 -23.76 -4.06 14.74
N VAL A 35 -22.82 -5.00 14.90
CA VAL A 35 -21.70 -5.16 13.97
C VAL A 35 -22.16 -5.96 12.74
N PRO A 36 -22.12 -5.39 11.51
CA PRO A 36 -22.64 -6.02 10.27
C PRO A 36 -21.86 -7.26 9.79
N PHE A 37 -21.00 -7.82 10.64
CA PHE A 37 -20.09 -8.92 10.32
C PHE A 37 -20.19 -10.09 11.32
N ALA A 38 -21.24 -10.14 12.14
CA ALA A 38 -21.49 -11.22 13.11
C ALA A 38 -21.61 -12.62 12.47
N HIS A 39 -21.88 -12.70 11.16
CA HIS A 39 -21.89 -13.96 10.40
C HIS A 39 -20.49 -14.57 10.17
N LEU A 40 -19.42 -13.80 10.41
CA LEU A 40 -18.05 -14.30 10.24
C LEU A 40 -17.63 -15.06 11.48
N THR A 41 -16.90 -16.16 11.28
CA THR A 41 -16.40 -16.99 12.38
C THR A 41 -14.86 -17.02 12.42
N GLY A 42 -14.33 -17.11 13.65
CA GLY A 42 -12.89 -17.25 13.91
C GLY A 42 -12.04 -16.07 13.43
N TYR A 43 -10.93 -16.36 12.73
CA TYR A 43 -9.94 -15.35 12.35
C TYR A 43 -10.45 -14.27 11.37
N ALA A 44 -11.48 -14.55 10.58
CA ALA A 44 -12.06 -13.57 9.67
C ALA A 44 -12.84 -12.48 10.43
N PHE A 45 -13.59 -12.87 11.46
CA PHE A 45 -14.25 -11.95 12.38
C PHE A 45 -13.21 -11.11 13.13
N PHE A 46 -12.18 -11.75 13.67
CA PHE A 46 -11.11 -11.09 14.40
C PHE A 46 -10.38 -10.03 13.55
N ASN A 47 -10.01 -10.36 12.30
CA ASN A 47 -9.39 -9.42 11.39
C ASN A 47 -10.33 -8.23 11.09
N LYS A 48 -11.62 -8.48 10.80
CA LYS A 48 -12.58 -7.40 10.58
C LYS A 48 -12.79 -6.54 11.82
N LEU A 49 -12.84 -7.13 13.01
CA LEU A 49 -13.01 -6.40 14.27
C LEU A 49 -11.82 -5.48 14.54
N PHE A 50 -10.59 -5.96 14.31
CA PHE A 50 -9.37 -5.16 14.42
C PHE A 50 -9.44 -3.92 13.52
N PHE A 51 -9.72 -4.12 12.23
CA PHE A 51 -9.82 -3.00 11.28
C PHE A 51 -11.01 -2.08 11.55
N HIS A 52 -12.13 -2.62 12.05
CA HIS A 52 -13.28 -1.80 12.46
C HIS A 52 -12.92 -0.88 13.63
N ARG A 53 -12.25 -1.42 14.67
CA ARG A 53 -11.79 -0.64 15.83
C ARG A 53 -10.81 0.44 15.43
N HIS A 54 -9.90 0.15 14.51
CA HIS A 54 -8.87 1.08 14.06
C HIS A 54 -9.24 1.82 12.76
N LYS A 55 -10.52 1.82 12.35
CA LYS A 55 -10.97 2.43 11.09
C LYS A 55 -10.62 3.90 10.97
N LYS A 56 -10.65 4.66 12.08
CA LYS A 56 -10.29 6.09 12.10
C LYS A 56 -8.80 6.30 11.81
N PHE A 57 -7.92 5.42 12.30
CA PHE A 57 -6.48 5.50 12.08
C PHE A 57 -6.13 5.20 10.62
N PHE A 58 -6.62 4.07 10.10
CA PHE A 58 -6.40 3.67 8.72
C PHE A 58 -7.08 4.65 7.75
N GLY A 59 -8.32 5.04 8.05
CA GLY A 59 -9.11 6.03 7.31
C GLY A 59 -8.41 7.38 7.18
N LYS A 60 -7.89 7.94 8.27
CA LYS A 60 -7.15 9.22 8.22
C LYS A 60 -5.88 9.09 7.38
N LYS A 61 -5.13 7.99 7.51
CA LYS A 61 -3.90 7.76 6.75
C LYS A 61 -4.14 7.54 5.26
N ILE A 62 -5.25 6.92 4.88
CA ILE A 62 -5.60 6.79 3.45
C ILE A 62 -6.15 8.10 2.90
N LEU A 63 -7.00 8.81 3.65
CA LEU A 63 -7.57 10.08 3.23
C LEU A 63 -6.48 11.10 2.88
N ILE A 64 -5.48 11.27 3.73
CA ILE A 64 -4.35 12.17 3.47
C ILE A 64 -3.67 11.83 2.14
N ARG A 65 -3.45 10.54 1.86
CA ARG A 65 -2.78 10.11 0.63
C ARG A 65 -3.65 10.27 -0.60
N VAL A 66 -4.93 9.97 -0.50
CA VAL A 66 -5.92 10.23 -1.55
C VAL A 66 -5.95 11.72 -1.87
N CYS A 67 -5.97 12.60 -0.85
CA CYS A 67 -5.89 14.04 -1.04
C CYS A 67 -4.58 14.48 -1.70
N ILE A 68 -3.44 13.86 -1.37
CA ILE A 68 -2.16 14.15 -2.03
C ILE A 68 -2.23 13.81 -3.52
N VAL A 69 -2.71 12.61 -3.88
CA VAL A 69 -2.84 12.22 -5.30
C VAL A 69 -3.83 13.10 -6.04
N ALA A 70 -4.99 13.37 -5.43
CA ALA A 70 -6.00 14.25 -5.99
C ALA A 70 -5.45 15.67 -6.19
N GLY A 71 -4.67 16.20 -5.23
CA GLY A 71 -4.00 17.48 -5.34
C GLY A 71 -2.98 17.52 -6.49
N ILE A 72 -2.21 16.44 -6.70
CA ILE A 72 -1.30 16.32 -7.84
C ILE A 72 -2.07 16.31 -9.17
N LEU A 73 -3.17 15.55 -9.26
CA LEU A 73 -4.05 15.52 -10.43
C LEU A 73 -4.61 16.91 -10.76
N ILE A 74 -5.18 17.59 -9.76
CA ILE A 74 -5.76 18.92 -9.92
C ILE A 74 -4.67 19.94 -10.28
N GLY A 75 -3.50 19.87 -9.64
CA GLY A 75 -2.37 20.75 -9.94
C GLY A 75 -1.88 20.60 -11.39
N MET A 76 -1.79 19.36 -11.89
CA MET A 76 -1.46 19.13 -13.30
C MET A 76 -2.54 19.65 -14.24
N LEU A 77 -3.82 19.49 -13.91
CA LEU A 77 -4.93 20.05 -14.69
C LEU A 77 -4.87 21.58 -14.74
N ILE A 78 -4.65 22.25 -13.61
CA ILE A 78 -4.53 23.71 -13.54
C ILE A 78 -3.32 24.20 -14.32
N LEU A 79 -2.17 23.53 -14.18
CA LEU A 79 -0.97 23.87 -14.95
C LEU A 79 -1.25 23.78 -16.46
N LEU A 80 -1.93 22.72 -16.90
CA LEU A 80 -2.30 22.56 -18.31
C LEU A 80 -3.24 23.68 -18.79
N LEU A 81 -4.17 24.13 -17.94
CA LEU A 81 -5.12 25.20 -18.26
C LEU A 81 -4.49 26.60 -18.30
N LEU A 82 -3.50 26.87 -17.45
CA LEU A 82 -2.89 28.19 -17.29
C LEU A 82 -1.74 28.46 -18.24
N THR A 83 -1.15 27.41 -18.79
CA THR A 83 -0.04 27.53 -19.72
C THR A 83 -0.58 27.22 -21.10
N ASP A 84 -0.47 28.16 -22.05
CA ASP A 84 -0.48 27.87 -23.50
C ASP A 84 0.80 27.09 -23.85
N LEU A 85 1.05 26.00 -23.12
CA LEU A 85 2.11 25.07 -23.42
C LEU A 85 1.74 24.47 -24.76
N ASP A 86 2.54 24.80 -25.77
CA ASP A 86 2.47 24.19 -27.09
C ASP A 86 2.74 22.67 -26.89
N LEU A 87 1.67 21.88 -26.66
CA LEU A 87 1.81 20.45 -26.34
C LEU A 87 2.37 19.65 -27.53
N ASN A 88 2.59 20.31 -28.67
CA ASN A 88 3.32 19.80 -29.82
C ASN A 88 4.79 19.47 -29.48
N GLU A 89 5.42 20.21 -28.55
CA GLU A 89 6.74 19.86 -27.99
C GLU A 89 6.66 18.89 -26.80
N MET A 90 5.46 18.45 -26.42
CA MET A 90 5.26 17.26 -25.59
C MET A 90 5.12 16.04 -26.50
N THR A 91 6.15 15.82 -27.31
CA THR A 91 6.36 14.66 -28.20
C THR A 91 6.25 13.35 -27.40
N GLU A 92 6.09 12.22 -28.08
CA GLU A 92 6.05 10.84 -27.52
C GLU A 92 7.05 10.58 -26.35
N SER A 93 8.17 11.31 -26.30
CA SER A 93 9.17 11.25 -25.23
C SER A 93 8.67 11.62 -23.83
N LYS A 94 7.59 12.42 -23.67
CA LYS A 94 7.08 12.80 -22.33
C LYS A 94 6.02 11.84 -21.77
N GLN A 95 5.26 11.14 -22.61
CA GLN A 95 4.35 10.06 -22.17
C GLN A 95 5.11 8.94 -21.45
N THR A 96 6.33 8.64 -21.91
CA THR A 96 7.20 7.62 -21.31
C THR A 96 7.69 7.98 -19.90
N THR A 97 7.58 9.25 -19.49
CA THR A 97 8.08 9.75 -18.20
C THR A 97 7.04 9.66 -17.07
N LEU A 98 5.73 9.67 -17.38
CA LEU A 98 4.67 9.66 -16.36
C LEU A 98 4.49 8.29 -15.69
N LEU A 99 4.63 7.20 -16.45
CA LEU A 99 4.41 5.85 -15.92
C LEU A 99 5.49 5.45 -14.89
N PRO A 100 6.80 5.73 -15.10
CA PRO A 100 7.81 5.56 -14.05
C PRO A 100 7.59 6.47 -12.83
N MET A 101 7.07 7.69 -13.02
CA MET A 101 6.64 8.55 -11.91
C MET A 101 5.49 7.91 -11.10
N CYS A 102 4.53 7.27 -11.76
CA CYS A 102 3.45 6.53 -11.10
C CYS A 102 3.98 5.39 -10.22
N PHE A 103 5.06 4.72 -10.62
CA PHE A 103 5.71 3.69 -9.79
C PHE A 103 6.24 4.29 -8.48
N PHE A 104 6.93 5.43 -8.55
CA PHE A 104 7.43 6.12 -7.36
C PHE A 104 6.31 6.64 -6.46
N LEU A 105 5.26 7.22 -7.05
CA LEU A 105 4.07 7.64 -6.31
C LEU A 105 3.42 6.45 -5.60
N SER A 106 3.28 5.32 -6.28
CA SER A 106 2.74 4.08 -5.71
C SER A 106 3.49 3.62 -4.46
N TYR A 107 4.83 3.74 -4.47
CA TYR A 107 5.66 3.47 -3.30
C TYR A 107 5.37 4.44 -2.13
N MET A 108 5.30 5.74 -2.40
CA MET A 108 5.00 6.77 -1.38
C MET A 108 3.62 6.57 -0.74
N ILE A 109 2.66 6.12 -1.54
CA ILE A 109 1.25 6.05 -1.17
C ILE A 109 0.89 4.73 -0.50
N SER A 110 1.67 3.66 -0.67
CA SER A 110 1.33 2.37 -0.08
C SER A 110 1.14 2.45 1.44
N LEU A 111 0.05 1.85 1.93
CA LEU A 111 -0.26 1.72 3.35
C LEU A 111 0.46 0.53 4.01
N GLY A 112 1.18 -0.30 3.25
CA GLY A 112 1.78 -1.55 3.73
C GLY A 112 2.58 -1.37 5.04
N ARG A 113 3.61 -0.51 5.03
CA ARG A 113 4.47 -0.24 6.22
C ARG A 113 3.72 0.20 7.48
N PRO A 114 2.92 1.29 7.46
CA PRO A 114 2.19 1.68 8.65
C PRO A 114 1.11 0.66 9.04
N ALA A 115 0.60 -0.14 8.10
CA ALA A 115 -0.34 -1.20 8.41
C ALA A 115 0.31 -2.36 9.17
N THR A 116 1.44 -2.87 8.69
CA THR A 116 2.15 -3.97 9.37
C THR A 116 2.64 -3.56 10.76
N GLY A 117 3.13 -2.32 10.92
CA GLY A 117 3.51 -1.79 12.23
C GLY A 117 2.32 -1.68 13.20
N ALA A 118 1.17 -1.20 12.72
CA ALA A 118 -0.04 -1.10 13.53
C ALA A 118 -0.62 -2.47 13.89
N MET A 119 -0.60 -3.44 12.95
CA MET A 119 -0.99 -4.82 13.19
C MET A 119 -0.12 -5.47 14.26
N PHE A 120 1.21 -5.29 14.18
CA PHE A 120 2.11 -5.86 15.16
C PHE A 120 1.87 -5.28 16.55
N ALA A 121 1.88 -3.96 16.67
CA ALA A 121 1.78 -3.25 17.95
C ALA A 121 0.48 -3.54 18.71
N ASN A 122 -0.64 -3.64 18.00
CA ASN A 122 -1.96 -3.70 18.62
C ASN A 122 -2.56 -5.11 18.63
N CYS A 123 -2.03 -6.04 17.84
CA CYS A 123 -2.62 -7.36 17.65
C CYS A 123 -1.59 -8.49 17.78
N ASP A 124 -0.57 -8.53 16.91
CA ASP A 124 0.30 -9.70 16.85
C ASP A 124 1.21 -9.85 18.06
N VAL A 125 1.62 -8.76 18.73
CA VAL A 125 2.45 -8.87 19.94
C VAL A 125 1.75 -9.65 21.05
N ALA A 126 0.42 -9.54 21.13
CA ALA A 126 -0.39 -10.27 22.11
C ALA A 126 -0.73 -11.68 21.62
N MET A 127 -1.16 -11.80 20.35
CA MET A 127 -1.67 -13.05 19.79
C MET A 127 -0.58 -14.10 19.57
N LEU A 128 0.65 -13.69 19.24
CA LEU A 128 1.78 -14.61 19.02
C LEU A 128 2.22 -15.37 20.27
N ASN A 129 1.80 -14.96 21.47
CA ASN A 129 2.05 -15.72 22.71
C ASN A 129 1.20 -17.00 22.77
N TYR A 130 0.09 -17.08 22.04
CA TYR A 130 -0.81 -18.22 22.10
C TYR A 130 -0.44 -19.30 21.06
N PRO A 131 -0.28 -20.57 21.46
CA PRO A 131 0.08 -21.67 20.53
C PRO A 131 -0.89 -21.85 19.36
N PHE A 132 -2.20 -21.68 19.58
CA PHE A 132 -3.20 -21.84 18.52
C PHE A 132 -3.00 -20.85 17.36
N TYR A 133 -2.49 -19.65 17.65
CA TYR A 133 -2.26 -18.59 16.67
C TYR A 133 -0.99 -18.82 15.84
N ARG A 134 -0.07 -19.67 16.31
CA ARG A 134 1.19 -20.02 15.62
C ARG A 134 1.08 -21.24 14.71
N THR A 135 -0.12 -21.80 14.54
CA THR A 135 -0.34 -22.94 13.66
C THR A 135 -0.21 -22.52 12.19
N PRO A 136 0.44 -23.33 11.33
CA PRO A 136 0.70 -22.97 9.93
C PRO A 136 -0.54 -22.49 9.17
N SER A 137 -1.65 -23.23 9.31
CA SER A 137 -2.92 -22.93 8.63
C SER A 137 -3.49 -21.57 9.04
N VAL A 138 -3.36 -21.20 10.32
CA VAL A 138 -3.88 -19.94 10.87
C VAL A 138 -3.02 -18.76 10.43
N VAL A 139 -1.70 -18.90 10.46
CA VAL A 139 -0.77 -17.85 10.03
C VAL A 139 -0.98 -17.53 8.55
N ILE A 140 -1.06 -18.56 7.71
CA ILE A 140 -1.31 -18.41 6.26
C ILE A 140 -2.69 -17.81 6.01
N ARG A 141 -3.74 -18.26 6.72
CA ARG A 141 -5.08 -17.69 6.60
C ARG A 141 -5.11 -16.19 6.98
N ASN A 142 -4.43 -15.82 8.06
CA ASN A 142 -4.31 -14.43 8.47
C ASN A 142 -3.55 -13.58 7.45
N PHE A 143 -2.50 -14.13 6.83
CA PHE A 143 -1.78 -13.45 5.75
C PHE A 143 -2.73 -13.05 4.62
N TYR A 144 -3.52 -13.98 4.07
CA TYR A 144 -4.45 -13.68 2.98
C TYR A 144 -5.55 -12.70 3.38
N LEU A 145 -6.08 -12.84 4.60
CA LEU A 145 -7.08 -11.91 5.14
C LEU A 145 -6.53 -10.48 5.25
N ARG A 146 -5.28 -10.33 5.67
CA ARG A 146 -4.61 -9.02 5.78
C ARG A 146 -4.23 -8.45 4.42
N LEU A 147 -3.76 -9.30 3.51
CA LEU A 147 -3.46 -8.91 2.13
C LEU A 147 -4.70 -8.32 1.46
N LYS A 148 -5.85 -9.01 1.57
CA LYS A 148 -7.13 -8.52 1.04
C LYS A 148 -7.49 -7.16 1.63
N THR A 149 -7.30 -6.97 2.93
CA THR A 149 -7.61 -5.69 3.57
C THR A 149 -6.67 -4.58 3.10
N ILE A 150 -5.36 -4.82 3.03
CA ILE A 150 -4.39 -3.82 2.56
C ILE A 150 -4.66 -3.44 1.10
N LEU A 151 -4.95 -4.42 0.24
CA LEU A 151 -5.37 -4.18 -1.14
C LEU A 151 -6.57 -3.23 -1.17
N LEU A 152 -7.64 -3.54 -0.42
CA LEU A 152 -8.85 -2.72 -0.38
C LEU A 152 -8.60 -1.29 0.11
N TYR A 153 -7.76 -1.11 1.14
CA TYR A 153 -7.42 0.24 1.62
C TYR A 153 -6.56 1.02 0.63
N ASN A 154 -5.67 0.36 -0.12
CA ASN A 154 -4.85 1.02 -1.13
C ASN A 154 -5.66 1.34 -2.40
N ALA A 155 -6.72 0.60 -2.70
CA ALA A 155 -7.48 0.69 -3.95
C ALA A 155 -7.88 2.12 -4.35
N PRO A 156 -8.44 2.99 -3.47
CA PRO A 156 -8.85 4.34 -3.87
C PRO A 156 -7.69 5.20 -4.36
N ALA A 157 -6.52 5.09 -3.73
CA ALA A 157 -5.36 5.88 -4.10
C ALA A 157 -4.75 5.39 -5.42
N PHE A 158 -4.70 4.07 -5.63
CA PHE A 158 -4.24 3.50 -6.91
C PHE A 158 -5.22 3.72 -8.06
N ALA A 159 -6.52 3.76 -7.79
CA ALA A 159 -7.52 4.18 -8.77
C ALA A 159 -7.25 5.62 -9.24
N LEU A 160 -6.94 6.56 -8.33
CA LEU A 160 -6.55 7.91 -8.72
C LEU A 160 -5.22 7.94 -9.50
N ILE A 161 -4.21 7.16 -9.10
CA ILE A 161 -2.95 7.06 -9.85
C ILE A 161 -3.20 6.60 -11.29
N SER A 162 -4.12 5.64 -11.50
CA SER A 162 -4.46 5.16 -12.84
C SER A 162 -5.08 6.22 -13.75
N LEU A 163 -5.60 7.31 -13.18
CA LEU A 163 -6.14 8.42 -13.97
C LEU A 163 -5.06 9.41 -14.42
N LEU A 164 -3.86 9.41 -13.82
CA LEU A 164 -2.82 10.42 -14.12
C LEU A 164 -2.49 10.49 -15.63
N PRO A 165 -2.25 9.37 -16.33
CA PRO A 165 -1.84 9.41 -17.74
C PRO A 165 -3.01 9.40 -18.71
N ILE A 166 -4.17 8.93 -18.27
CA ILE A 166 -5.43 9.10 -19.01
C ILE A 166 -5.74 10.59 -19.11
N LEU A 167 -5.54 11.32 -18.02
CA LEU A 167 -5.76 12.76 -17.99
C LEU A 167 -4.78 13.48 -18.92
N SER A 168 -3.51 13.08 -19.00
CA SER A 168 -2.57 13.67 -19.97
C SER A 168 -2.95 13.37 -21.42
N ASP A 169 -3.45 12.16 -21.70
CA ASP A 169 -3.70 11.71 -23.07
C ASP A 169 -5.05 12.18 -23.62
N ILE A 170 -6.07 12.31 -22.77
CA ILE A 170 -7.39 12.82 -23.14
C ILE A 170 -7.39 14.35 -23.22
N LEU A 171 -6.73 15.05 -22.29
CA LEU A 171 -6.77 16.50 -22.27
C LEU A 171 -5.96 17.14 -23.40
N ARG A 172 -4.87 16.51 -23.84
CA ARG A 172 -4.02 17.03 -24.93
C ARG A 172 -4.80 17.36 -26.22
N PRO A 173 -5.57 16.44 -26.82
CA PRO A 173 -6.35 16.74 -28.02
C PRO A 173 -7.50 17.74 -27.77
N LEU A 174 -8.08 17.76 -26.56
CA LEU A 174 -9.15 18.71 -26.19
C LEU A 174 -8.67 20.17 -26.14
N PHE A 175 -7.43 20.42 -25.74
CA PHE A 175 -6.87 21.79 -25.67
C PHE A 175 -6.14 22.22 -26.95
N ASN A 176 -5.53 21.29 -27.70
CA ASN A 176 -4.77 21.62 -28.90
C ASN A 176 -5.58 21.58 -30.20
N GLY A 177 -6.86 21.20 -30.16
CA GLY A 177 -7.69 21.06 -31.36
C GLY A 177 -7.24 19.94 -32.31
N SER A 178 -6.30 19.09 -31.87
CA SER A 178 -5.87 17.89 -32.61
C SER A 178 -7.03 16.89 -32.66
N SER A 179 -7.26 16.28 -33.82
CA SER A 179 -8.30 15.27 -33.96
C SER A 179 -8.07 14.12 -32.98
N ALA A 180 -9.15 13.63 -32.36
CA ALA A 180 -9.14 12.53 -31.38
C ALA A 180 -8.68 11.17 -31.97
N ASP A 181 -8.26 11.16 -33.24
CA ASP A 181 -7.93 9.98 -34.04
C ASP A 181 -6.59 9.34 -33.64
N GLU A 182 -5.71 10.04 -32.90
CA GLU A 182 -4.45 9.52 -32.38
C GLU A 182 -4.50 9.05 -30.91
N ILE A 183 -5.70 8.92 -30.31
CA ILE A 183 -5.79 8.25 -29.01
C ILE A 183 -5.60 6.76 -29.26
N ALA A 184 -4.42 6.24 -28.93
CA ALA A 184 -4.10 4.82 -29.00
C ALA A 184 -4.90 4.05 -27.92
N TRP A 185 -6.21 3.86 -28.14
CA TRP A 185 -7.11 3.11 -27.26
C TRP A 185 -6.58 1.72 -26.90
N ILE A 186 -5.79 1.12 -27.79
CA ILE A 186 -5.10 -0.17 -27.61
C ILE A 186 -4.13 -0.13 -26.40
N MET A 187 -3.54 1.01 -26.07
CA MET A 187 -2.53 1.16 -25.01
C MET A 187 -3.14 1.41 -23.61
N ILE A 188 -4.44 1.71 -23.53
CA ILE A 188 -5.13 2.00 -22.27
C ILE A 188 -5.24 0.75 -21.40
N VAL A 189 -5.60 -0.39 -21.99
CA VAL A 189 -5.76 -1.64 -21.24
C VAL A 189 -4.44 -2.10 -20.62
N PRO A 190 -3.32 -2.22 -21.37
CA PRO A 190 -2.01 -2.51 -20.78
C PRO A 190 -1.62 -1.54 -19.67
N TYR A 191 -1.90 -0.24 -19.84
CA TYR A 191 -1.62 0.78 -18.85
C TYR A 191 -2.34 0.51 -17.52
N PHE A 192 -3.66 0.28 -17.55
CA PHE A 192 -4.44 -0.05 -16.36
C PHE A 192 -3.94 -1.33 -15.69
N VAL A 193 -3.59 -2.35 -16.49
CA VAL A 193 -3.02 -3.59 -15.98
C VAL A 193 -1.69 -3.31 -15.28
N THR A 194 -0.82 -2.48 -15.85
CA THR A 194 0.46 -2.09 -15.23
C THR A 194 0.26 -1.39 -13.89
N VAL A 195 -0.66 -0.43 -13.79
CA VAL A 195 -0.96 0.24 -12.50
C VAL A 195 -1.57 -0.73 -11.49
N ALA A 196 -2.44 -1.65 -11.94
CA ALA A 196 -2.97 -2.71 -11.09
C ALA A 196 -1.86 -3.64 -10.58
N MET A 197 -0.86 -3.94 -11.40
CA MET A 197 0.31 -4.70 -10.95
C MET A 197 1.12 -3.92 -9.91
N MET A 198 1.36 -2.62 -10.09
CA MET A 198 1.97 -1.78 -9.06
C MET A 198 1.17 -1.81 -7.74
N TRP A 199 -0.16 -1.72 -7.82
CA TRP A 199 -1.06 -1.81 -6.66
C TRP A 199 -0.90 -3.14 -5.92
N VAL A 200 -0.88 -4.26 -6.64
CA VAL A 200 -0.66 -5.59 -6.06
C VAL A 200 0.74 -5.69 -5.45
N PHE A 201 1.77 -5.28 -6.18
CA PHE A 201 3.17 -5.31 -5.73
C PHE A 201 3.35 -4.59 -4.40
N PHE A 202 2.95 -3.32 -4.32
CA PHE A 202 3.16 -2.51 -3.12
C PHE A 202 2.24 -2.87 -1.96
N SER A 203 1.07 -3.47 -2.22
CA SER A 203 0.19 -4.00 -1.17
C SER A 203 0.71 -5.32 -0.60
N PHE A 204 1.36 -6.13 -1.44
CA PHE A 204 1.93 -7.42 -1.07
C PHE A 204 3.29 -7.29 -0.39
N HIS A 205 4.20 -6.46 -0.92
CA HIS A 205 5.60 -6.42 -0.55
C HIS A 205 5.84 -6.22 0.96
N ASP A 206 5.29 -5.17 1.56
CA ASP A 206 5.52 -4.90 2.99
C ASP A 206 4.95 -6.00 3.88
N LEU A 207 3.80 -6.57 3.51
CA LEU A 207 3.18 -7.68 4.23
C LEU A 207 4.01 -8.96 4.10
N PHE A 208 4.52 -9.25 2.90
CA PHE A 208 5.39 -10.38 2.64
C PHE A 208 6.66 -10.31 3.49
N ILE A 209 7.37 -9.17 3.46
CA ILE A 209 8.56 -8.96 4.28
C ILE A 209 8.24 -9.05 5.78
N TYR A 210 7.09 -8.52 6.21
CA TYR A 210 6.63 -8.64 7.59
C TYR A 210 6.50 -10.10 8.04
N TYR A 211 5.89 -10.97 7.23
CA TYR A 211 5.68 -12.37 7.59
C TYR A 211 6.93 -13.26 7.47
N ILE A 212 7.88 -12.90 6.61
CA ILE A 212 9.14 -13.65 6.45
C ILE A 212 10.18 -13.23 7.48
N ILE A 213 10.37 -11.93 7.71
CA ILE A 213 11.48 -11.41 8.53
C ILE A 213 11.03 -11.13 9.97
N GLN A 214 9.77 -10.73 10.15
CA GLN A 214 9.21 -10.19 11.40
C GLN A 214 10.13 -9.10 11.99
N PRO A 215 10.08 -7.86 11.46
CA PRO A 215 11.05 -6.81 11.75
C PRO A 215 10.82 -6.09 13.09
N TYR A 216 9.69 -6.34 13.76
CA TYR A 216 9.29 -5.65 14.97
C TYR A 216 9.53 -6.54 16.20
N THR A 217 10.11 -5.95 17.25
CA THR A 217 10.26 -6.57 18.57
C THR A 217 9.25 -5.96 19.56
N SER A 218 9.10 -6.57 20.74
CA SER A 218 8.18 -6.10 21.80
C SER A 218 8.37 -4.63 22.20
N ASP A 219 9.56 -4.06 21.98
CA ASP A 219 9.89 -2.66 22.26
C ASP A 219 9.52 -1.69 21.11
N LEU A 220 8.85 -2.17 20.05
CA LEU A 220 8.36 -1.38 18.90
C LEU A 220 9.41 -0.58 18.11
N GLY A 221 10.67 -0.61 18.53
CA GLY A 221 11.80 -0.12 17.75
C GLY A 221 12.12 -1.09 16.62
N THR A 222 12.04 -0.62 15.37
CA THR A 222 12.57 -1.33 14.20
C THR A 222 14.09 -1.51 14.35
N LYS A 223 14.53 -2.59 15.00
CA LYS A 223 15.96 -2.91 15.13
C LYS A 223 16.50 -3.76 14.00
N SER A 224 15.64 -4.37 13.17
CA SER A 224 16.12 -5.22 12.08
C SER A 224 16.79 -4.37 11.00
N LYS A 225 18.13 -4.32 11.03
CA LYS A 225 18.96 -3.69 9.99
C LYS A 225 18.59 -4.22 8.61
N LEU A 226 18.27 -5.52 8.50
CA LEU A 226 17.81 -6.15 7.26
C LEU A 226 16.53 -5.52 6.72
N PHE A 227 15.53 -5.26 7.58
CA PHE A 227 14.31 -4.60 7.16
C PHE A 227 14.60 -3.18 6.65
N SER A 228 15.43 -2.41 7.35
CA SER A 228 15.81 -1.06 6.90
C SER A 228 16.52 -1.09 5.55
N VAL A 229 17.43 -2.04 5.32
CA VAL A 229 18.14 -2.21 4.05
C VAL A 229 17.16 -2.55 2.93
N ILE A 230 16.24 -3.50 3.15
CA ILE A 230 15.23 -3.86 2.14
C ILE A 230 14.38 -2.64 1.77
N GLN A 231 13.96 -1.85 2.76
CA GLN A 231 13.16 -0.65 2.51
C GLN A 231 13.96 0.43 1.77
N MET A 232 15.26 0.54 2.04
CA MET A 232 16.17 1.42 1.29
C MET A 232 16.35 0.97 -0.16
N VAL A 233 16.47 -0.34 -0.40
CA VAL A 233 16.57 -0.89 -1.76
C VAL A 233 15.30 -0.60 -2.56
N VAL A 234 14.12 -0.84 -1.99
CA VAL A 234 12.85 -0.53 -2.70
C VAL A 234 12.68 0.96 -2.93
N TYR A 235 13.12 1.80 -1.98
CA TYR A 235 13.19 3.26 -2.18
C TYR A 235 14.07 3.62 -3.38
N MET A 236 15.31 3.11 -3.41
CA MET A 236 16.25 3.38 -4.50
C MET A 236 15.69 2.89 -5.83
N LEU A 237 15.15 1.68 -5.90
CA LEU A 237 14.51 1.14 -7.11
C LEU A 237 13.37 2.04 -7.59
N SER A 238 12.53 2.52 -6.68
CA SER A 238 11.41 3.42 -7.02
C SER A 238 11.92 4.77 -7.51
N TYR A 239 12.96 5.31 -6.86
CA TYR A 239 13.56 6.59 -7.24
C TYR A 239 14.30 6.50 -8.58
N MET A 240 15.04 5.43 -8.83
CA MET A 240 15.69 5.16 -10.11
C MET A 240 14.66 5.02 -11.23
N ASN A 241 13.53 4.35 -10.96
CA ASN A 241 12.43 4.29 -11.92
C ASN A 241 11.96 5.69 -12.32
N MET A 242 11.75 6.59 -11.36
CA MET A 242 11.35 7.97 -11.63
C MET A 242 12.33 8.75 -12.52
N GLN A 243 13.61 8.36 -12.54
CA GLN A 243 14.64 9.00 -13.36
C GLN A 243 14.70 8.47 -14.80
N LEU A 244 14.03 7.35 -15.10
CA LEU A 244 14.04 6.78 -16.43
C LEU A 244 13.33 7.71 -17.41
N ARG A 245 14.02 8.02 -18.51
CA ARG A 245 13.53 8.84 -19.63
C ARG A 245 13.66 8.04 -20.92
N ASP A 246 12.85 8.39 -21.92
CA ASP A 246 12.95 7.88 -23.30
C ASP A 246 12.87 6.34 -23.40
N LEU A 247 12.03 5.74 -22.56
CA LEU A 247 11.80 4.29 -22.57
C LEU A 247 10.78 3.87 -23.61
N ASN A 248 10.94 2.68 -24.19
CA ASN A 248 9.83 2.04 -24.88
C ASN A 248 8.74 1.64 -23.85
N VAL A 249 7.59 2.32 -23.88
CA VAL A 249 6.49 2.14 -22.91
C VAL A 249 6.00 0.70 -22.88
N VAL A 250 5.91 0.03 -24.02
CA VAL A 250 5.43 -1.37 -24.11
C VAL A 250 6.38 -2.30 -23.38
N ILE A 251 7.69 -2.15 -23.59
CA ILE A 251 8.71 -2.94 -22.89
C ILE A 251 8.62 -2.67 -21.39
N TYR A 252 8.53 -1.40 -20.99
CA TYR A 252 8.45 -1.02 -19.58
C TYR A 252 7.22 -1.62 -18.88
N MET A 253 6.03 -1.48 -19.48
CA MET A 253 4.80 -2.09 -18.97
C MET A 253 4.93 -3.61 -18.83
N SER A 254 5.50 -4.26 -19.85
CA SER A 254 5.73 -5.71 -19.85
C SER A 254 6.65 -6.14 -18.72
N VAL A 255 7.76 -5.42 -18.50
CA VAL A 255 8.71 -5.69 -17.42
C VAL A 255 8.02 -5.59 -16.06
N ILE A 256 7.22 -4.54 -15.81
CA ILE A 256 6.50 -4.40 -14.54
C ILE A 256 5.52 -5.55 -14.33
N ILE A 257 4.75 -5.90 -15.36
CA ILE A 257 3.73 -6.95 -15.26
C ILE A 257 4.40 -8.29 -14.95
N VAL A 258 5.39 -8.68 -15.76
CA VAL A 258 6.08 -9.97 -15.62
C VAL A 258 6.84 -10.05 -14.29
N SER A 259 7.60 -9.00 -13.93
CA SER A 259 8.36 -8.98 -12.67
C SER A 259 7.45 -9.03 -11.44
N THR A 260 6.31 -8.34 -11.47
CA THR A 260 5.32 -8.37 -10.38
C THR A 260 4.69 -9.75 -10.25
N LEU A 261 4.27 -10.36 -11.37
CA LEU A 261 3.70 -11.71 -11.36
C LEU A 261 4.70 -12.73 -10.81
N LEU A 262 5.94 -12.70 -11.28
CA LEU A 262 7.01 -13.58 -10.82
C LEU A 262 7.27 -13.37 -9.31
N TYR A 263 7.39 -12.12 -8.86
CA TYR A 263 7.58 -11.78 -7.45
C TYR A 263 6.42 -12.27 -6.58
N PHE A 264 5.18 -12.09 -7.03
CA PHE A 264 3.99 -12.52 -6.30
C PHE A 264 3.91 -14.04 -6.19
N VAL A 265 4.13 -14.77 -7.29
CA VAL A 265 4.13 -16.24 -7.30
C VAL A 265 5.22 -16.80 -6.39
N ILE A 266 6.46 -16.32 -6.52
CA ILE A 266 7.57 -16.73 -5.66
C ILE A 266 7.26 -16.40 -4.20
N GLY A 267 6.73 -15.21 -3.94
CA GLY A 267 6.35 -14.77 -2.60
C GLY A 267 5.30 -15.67 -1.95
N LEU A 268 4.26 -16.09 -2.69
CA LEU A 268 3.25 -17.02 -2.19
C LEU A 268 3.83 -18.40 -1.85
N LEU A 269 4.71 -18.92 -2.71
CA LEU A 269 5.43 -20.18 -2.44
C LEU A 269 6.29 -20.06 -1.17
N CYS A 270 7.00 -18.94 -1.01
CA CYS A 270 7.79 -18.66 0.18
C CYS A 270 6.92 -18.55 1.44
N ILE A 271 5.76 -17.89 1.37
CA ILE A 271 4.84 -17.76 2.51
C ILE A 271 4.33 -19.15 2.94
N ASN A 272 3.88 -19.98 1.99
CA ASN A 272 3.37 -21.30 2.33
C ASN A 272 4.44 -22.20 2.98
N LYS A 273 5.73 -22.01 2.64
CA LYS A 273 6.84 -22.84 3.14
C LYS A 273 7.52 -22.31 4.41
N PHE A 274 7.80 -21.01 4.48
CA PHE A 274 8.67 -20.42 5.50
C PHE A 274 7.91 -19.72 6.61
N CYS A 275 6.76 -19.13 6.30
CA CYS A 275 6.00 -18.32 7.24
C CYS A 275 5.67 -19.02 8.58
N PRO A 276 5.29 -20.32 8.61
CA PRO A 276 5.03 -21.02 9.87
C PRO A 276 6.28 -21.19 10.77
N LYS A 277 7.47 -21.11 10.18
CA LYS A 277 8.75 -21.23 10.89
C LYS A 277 9.25 -19.87 11.38
N THR A 278 9.01 -18.80 10.61
CA THR A 278 9.56 -17.47 10.85
C THR A 278 8.65 -16.53 11.66
N PHE A 279 7.33 -16.73 11.62
CA PHE A 279 6.36 -15.83 12.27
C PHE A 279 6.18 -16.17 13.75
N ARG A 280 7.18 -15.84 14.56
CA ARG A 280 7.23 -16.03 16.02
C ARG A 280 7.87 -14.82 16.68
N LEU A 281 7.45 -14.49 17.91
CA LEU A 281 8.09 -13.43 18.70
C LEU A 281 9.59 -13.70 18.85
N LYS A 282 10.38 -12.65 18.64
CA LYS A 282 11.83 -12.61 18.84
C LYS A 282 12.15 -11.71 20.02
#